data_AF-A0A4Y6PY98-F1
#
_entry.id   AF-A0A4Y6PY98-F1
#
_cell.length_a   1.000
_cell.length_b   1.000
_cell.length_c   1.000
_cell.angle_alpha   90.00
_cell.angle_beta   90.00
_cell.angle_gamma   90.00
#
_symmetry.space_group_name_H-M   'P 1'
#
loop_
_entity.id
_entity.type
_entity.pdbx_description
1 polymer ?
#
loop_
_entity_poly.entity_id
_entity_poly.type
_entity_poly.pdbx_seq_one_letter_code
_entity_poly.pdbx_strand_id
1 'polypeptide(L)'
;MTDKERQSNDDRSSGDKKSFRIVCTLCGCKAEVPFKPRRGQDVFCPDCFKFKRDEVNQKRQRHSPRKKHGTRVMFPITCAQCGKKETLDYVPKGVALHEVMCSECVRTTYGEQSRWAQIKETKAAEQKQEWEFTCEECGREDYLKFPPKPDRDYLCVRCFNEQEAPSRERLQGKQRVGRAVYIRTKDEDSE
;
A
#
# COMPACT_ATOMS: atom_id res chain seq x y z
N MET A 1 -34.58 -3.73 -5.49
CA MET A 1 -34.06 -5.09 -5.26
C MET A 1 -33.98 -5.76 -6.62
N THR A 2 -32.79 -5.81 -7.22
CA THR A 2 -32.54 -6.62 -8.43
C THR A 2 -31.10 -7.09 -8.39
N ASP A 3 -30.93 -8.32 -7.90
CA ASP A 3 -29.72 -9.12 -7.92
C ASP A 3 -29.21 -9.26 -9.35
N LYS A 4 -27.96 -8.82 -9.56
CA LYS A 4 -27.26 -8.96 -10.84
C LYS A 4 -26.43 -10.23 -10.75
N GLU A 5 -27.04 -11.34 -11.17
CA GLU A 5 -26.44 -12.67 -11.23
C GLU A 5 -25.05 -12.63 -11.88
N ARG A 6 -24.04 -13.04 -11.12
CA ARG A 6 -22.68 -13.29 -11.62
C ARG A 6 -22.73 -14.59 -12.43
N GLN A 7 -22.98 -14.49 -13.73
CA GLN A 7 -22.81 -15.61 -14.64
C GLN A 7 -21.35 -16.06 -14.64
N SER A 8 -21.11 -17.23 -14.03
CA SER A 8 -19.86 -17.97 -14.13
C SER A 8 -19.63 -18.34 -15.59
N ASN A 9 -18.54 -17.83 -16.18
CA ASN A 9 -18.09 -18.20 -17.52
C ASN A 9 -17.29 -19.52 -17.45
N ASP A 10 -17.97 -20.61 -17.06
CA ASP A 10 -17.40 -21.97 -17.00
C ASP A 10 -17.66 -22.79 -18.26
N ASP A 11 -18.00 -22.15 -19.39
CA ASP A 11 -18.33 -22.85 -20.64
C ASP A 11 -17.45 -22.40 -21.82
N ARG A 12 -16.12 -22.53 -21.64
CA ARG A 12 -15.18 -22.52 -22.77
C ARG A 12 -14.74 -23.93 -23.08
N SER A 13 -15.66 -24.62 -23.76
CA SER A 13 -15.45 -25.76 -24.64
C SER A 13 -13.99 -25.94 -25.05
N SER A 14 -13.48 -27.14 -24.75
CA SER A 14 -12.16 -27.66 -25.05
C SER A 14 -11.94 -27.76 -26.57
N GLY A 15 -11.75 -26.62 -27.24
CA GLY A 15 -11.20 -26.59 -28.59
C GLY A 15 -9.73 -27.00 -28.53
N ASP A 16 -9.35 -28.00 -29.33
CA ASP A 16 -7.98 -28.51 -29.44
C ASP A 16 -6.94 -27.40 -29.51
N LYS A 17 -6.26 -27.13 -28.40
CA LYS A 17 -5.16 -26.16 -28.34
C LYS A 17 -3.99 -26.75 -29.10
N LYS A 18 -3.87 -26.42 -30.39
CA LYS A 18 -2.72 -26.79 -31.22
C LYS A 18 -1.45 -26.20 -30.61
N SER A 19 -0.54 -27.05 -30.14
CA SER A 19 0.79 -26.65 -29.71
C SER A 19 1.73 -26.57 -30.92
N PHE A 20 2.59 -25.55 -30.95
CA PHE A 20 3.59 -25.36 -31.99
C PHE A 20 4.98 -25.44 -31.38
N ARG A 21 5.84 -26.25 -32.00
CA ARG A 21 7.25 -26.37 -31.61
C ARG A 21 8.03 -25.16 -32.11
N ILE A 22 8.78 -24.55 -31.19
CA ILE A 22 9.58 -23.36 -31.44
C ILE A 22 10.98 -23.53 -30.86
N VAL A 23 11.92 -22.71 -31.33
CA VAL A 23 13.23 -22.53 -30.69
C VAL A 23 13.21 -21.15 -30.02
N CYS A 24 13.47 -21.10 -28.72
CA CYS A 24 13.49 -19.85 -27.96
C CYS A 24 14.65 -18.97 -28.43
N THR A 25 14.38 -17.69 -28.73
CA THR A 25 15.42 -16.75 -29.18
C THR A 25 16.34 -16.29 -28.05
N LEU A 26 15.95 -16.43 -26.78
CA LEU A 26 16.76 -16.03 -25.63
C LEU A 26 17.69 -17.14 -25.13
N CYS A 27 17.19 -18.37 -24.98
CA CYS A 27 17.95 -19.48 -24.41
C CYS A 27 18.29 -20.60 -25.40
N GLY A 28 17.73 -20.59 -26.61
CA GLY A 28 17.96 -21.62 -27.63
C GLY A 28 17.22 -22.95 -27.37
N CYS A 29 16.49 -23.10 -26.27
CA CYS A 29 15.77 -24.35 -25.96
C CYS A 29 14.56 -24.55 -26.89
N LYS A 30 14.26 -25.82 -27.21
CA LYS A 30 13.04 -26.22 -27.91
C LYS A 30 11.87 -26.17 -26.92
N ALA A 31 10.78 -25.48 -27.28
CA ALA A 31 9.60 -25.34 -26.44
C ALA A 31 8.32 -25.48 -27.27
N GLU A 32 7.20 -25.73 -26.59
CA GLU A 32 5.87 -25.76 -27.20
C GLU A 32 5.04 -24.55 -26.75
N VAL A 33 4.47 -23.82 -27.71
CA VAL A 33 3.65 -22.62 -27.43
C VAL A 33 2.26 -22.76 -28.07
N PRO A 34 1.21 -22.16 -27.47
CA PRO A 34 -0.17 -22.29 -27.94
C PRO A 34 -0.52 -21.38 -29.12
N PHE A 35 0.47 -20.75 -29.76
CA PHE A 35 0.27 -19.81 -30.86
C PHE A 35 1.24 -20.09 -32.00
N LYS A 36 0.80 -19.83 -33.23
CA LYS A 36 1.64 -19.97 -34.42
C LYS A 36 2.66 -18.81 -34.45
N PRO A 37 3.98 -19.07 -34.46
CA PRO A 37 4.98 -18.01 -34.52
C PRO A 37 4.86 -17.22 -35.82
N ARG A 38 4.95 -15.90 -35.74
CA ARG A 38 4.91 -14.97 -36.89
C ARG A 38 6.32 -14.67 -37.35
N ARG A 39 6.52 -14.54 -38.67
CA ARG A 39 7.82 -14.12 -39.24
C ARG A 39 8.14 -12.70 -38.77
N GLY A 40 9.33 -12.48 -38.21
CA GLY A 40 9.81 -11.18 -37.72
C GLY A 40 9.50 -10.85 -36.26
N GLN A 41 8.90 -11.77 -35.48
CA GLN A 41 8.73 -11.60 -34.03
C GLN A 41 9.58 -12.60 -33.25
N ASP A 42 10.21 -12.13 -32.18
CA ASP A 42 10.92 -12.99 -31.24
C ASP A 42 9.96 -13.96 -30.56
N VAL A 43 10.39 -15.21 -30.41
CA VAL A 43 9.60 -16.25 -29.78
C VAL A 43 10.35 -16.80 -28.58
N PHE A 44 9.68 -16.86 -27.43
CA PHE A 44 10.28 -17.24 -26.17
C PHE A 44 9.64 -18.51 -25.62
N CYS A 45 10.42 -19.33 -24.89
CA CYS A 45 9.87 -20.41 -24.08
C CYS A 45 9.04 -19.82 -22.91
N PRO A 46 8.19 -20.63 -22.24
CA PRO A 46 7.34 -20.15 -21.16
C PRO A 46 8.10 -19.43 -20.04
N ASP A 47 9.30 -19.89 -19.71
CA ASP A 47 10.10 -19.32 -18.62
C ASP A 47 10.77 -18.01 -19.03
N CYS A 48 11.36 -17.93 -20.22
CA CYS A 48 11.90 -16.69 -20.76
C CYS A 48 10.81 -15.64 -21.00
N PHE A 49 9.60 -16.07 -21.38
CA PHE A 49 8.44 -15.18 -21.52
C PHE A 49 8.01 -14.60 -20.17
N LYS A 50 7.92 -15.42 -19.13
CA LYS A 50 7.66 -14.96 -17.76
C LYS A 50 8.72 -13.94 -17.32
N PHE A 51 10.00 -14.27 -17.51
CA PHE A 51 11.11 -13.38 -17.16
C PHE A 51 11.02 -12.02 -17.85
N LYS A 52 10.84 -11.98 -19.18
CA LYS A 52 10.65 -10.74 -19.95
C LYS A 52 9.43 -9.95 -19.46
N ARG A 53 8.32 -10.64 -19.18
CA ARG A 53 7.08 -10.01 -18.69
C ARG A 53 7.31 -9.39 -17.31
N ASP A 54 7.99 -10.10 -16.42
CA ASP A 54 8.27 -9.64 -15.06
C ASP A 54 9.26 -8.47 -15.07
N GLU A 55 10.27 -8.47 -15.95
CA GLU A 55 11.18 -7.33 -16.16
C GLU A 55 10.41 -6.07 -16.56
N VAL A 56 9.51 -6.18 -17.55
CA VAL A 56 8.65 -5.06 -17.98
C VAL A 56 7.73 -4.61 -16.84
N ASN A 57 7.16 -5.55 -16.08
CA ASN A 57 6.30 -5.24 -14.94
C ASN A 57 7.07 -4.53 -13.82
N GLN A 58 8.28 -4.98 -13.50
CA GLN A 58 9.15 -4.32 -12.52
C GLN A 58 9.52 -2.91 -12.96
N LYS A 59 9.85 -2.68 -14.24
CA LYS A 59 10.09 -1.32 -14.77
C LYS A 59 8.84 -0.44 -14.62
N ARG A 60 7.64 -0.97 -14.92
CA ARG A 60 6.37 -0.27 -14.72
C ARG A 60 6.09 0.05 -13.24
N GLN A 61 6.44 -0.85 -12.33
CA GLN A 61 6.30 -0.63 -10.89
C GLN A 61 7.29 0.43 -10.38
N ARG A 62 8.54 0.41 -10.85
CA ARG A 62 9.56 1.42 -10.50
C ARG A 62 9.19 2.82 -10.95
N HIS A 63 8.55 2.95 -12.12
CA HIS A 63 8.04 4.23 -12.64
C HIS A 63 6.61 4.55 -12.21
N SER A 64 6.00 3.72 -11.35
CA SER A 64 4.69 4.03 -10.79
C SER A 64 4.80 5.27 -9.89
N PRO A 65 3.99 6.32 -10.08
CA PRO A 65 3.92 7.43 -9.14
C PRO A 65 3.73 6.90 -7.71
N ARG A 66 4.50 7.44 -6.75
CA ARG A 66 4.36 7.05 -5.34
C ARG A 66 2.93 7.34 -4.90
N LYS A 67 2.22 6.32 -4.41
CA LYS A 67 0.90 6.50 -3.78
C LYS A 67 1.11 7.26 -2.47
N LYS A 68 0.71 8.53 -2.40
CA LYS A 68 0.48 9.19 -1.11
C LYS A 68 -0.93 8.82 -0.63
N HIS A 69 -1.04 8.36 0.62
CA HIS A 69 -2.30 7.91 1.22
C HIS A 69 -3.03 6.76 0.49
N GLY A 70 -2.32 5.92 -0.27
CA GLY A 70 -2.92 4.79 -1.00
C GLY A 70 -3.68 5.18 -2.28
N THR A 71 -3.92 6.46 -2.51
CA THR A 71 -4.56 7.01 -3.71
C THR A 71 -3.54 7.37 -4.80
N ARG A 72 -3.91 7.11 -6.05
CA ARG A 72 -3.11 7.42 -7.26
C ARG A 72 -3.60 8.73 -7.91
N VAL A 73 -4.04 9.69 -7.09
CA VAL A 73 -4.65 10.93 -7.56
C VAL A 73 -3.55 11.93 -7.89
N MET A 74 -3.54 12.36 -9.15
CA MET A 74 -2.79 13.52 -9.62
C MET A 74 -3.81 14.42 -10.31
N PHE A 75 -4.23 15.48 -9.62
CA PHE A 75 -5.28 16.36 -10.10
C PHE A 75 -4.69 17.68 -10.58
N PRO A 76 -4.63 17.93 -11.90
CA PRO A 76 -4.09 19.18 -12.43
C PRO A 76 -5.08 20.32 -12.14
N ILE A 77 -4.54 21.41 -11.59
CA ILE A 77 -5.27 22.64 -11.31
C ILE A 77 -4.63 23.82 -12.04
N THR A 78 -5.42 24.85 -12.29
CA THR A 78 -4.92 26.18 -12.69
C THR A 78 -5.20 27.12 -11.54
N CYS A 79 -4.15 27.74 -10.99
CA CYS A 79 -4.27 28.61 -9.84
C CYS A 79 -5.16 29.83 -10.14
N ALA A 80 -6.17 30.07 -9.29
CA ALA A 80 -7.06 31.23 -9.36
C ALA A 80 -6.31 32.58 -9.31
N GLN A 81 -5.23 32.64 -8.52
CA GLN A 81 -4.55 33.90 -8.21
C GLN A 81 -3.40 34.22 -9.19
N CYS A 82 -2.64 33.22 -9.63
CA CYS A 82 -1.45 33.43 -10.47
C CYS A 82 -1.49 32.70 -11.82
N GLY A 83 -2.51 31.89 -12.10
CA GLY A 83 -2.64 31.14 -13.36
C GLY A 83 -1.66 29.98 -13.54
N LYS A 84 -0.76 29.71 -12.59
CA LYS A 84 0.18 28.58 -12.66
C LYS A 84 -0.56 27.25 -12.65
N LYS A 85 -0.07 26.30 -13.46
CA LYS A 85 -0.53 24.91 -13.44
C LYS A 85 0.21 24.14 -12.35
N GLU A 86 -0.52 23.51 -11.44
CA GLU A 86 0.03 22.67 -10.38
C GLU A 86 -0.74 21.35 -10.32
N THR A 87 -0.12 20.30 -9.78
CA THR A 87 -0.78 19.00 -9.58
C THR A 87 -1.02 18.77 -8.10
N LEU A 88 -2.28 18.64 -7.69
CA LEU A 88 -2.66 18.24 -6.35
C LEU A 88 -2.61 16.71 -6.19
N ASP A 89 -2.26 16.24 -4.99
CA ASP A 89 -2.28 14.83 -4.61
C ASP A 89 -3.63 14.36 -4.03
N TYR A 90 -4.65 15.22 -4.05
CA TYR A 90 -6.02 14.95 -3.63
C TYR A 90 -7.04 15.64 -4.56
N VAL A 91 -8.32 15.23 -4.47
CA VAL A 91 -9.43 15.87 -5.20
C VAL A 91 -10.15 16.85 -4.26
N PRO A 92 -10.15 18.16 -4.55
CA PRO A 92 -10.93 19.12 -3.78
C PRO A 92 -12.42 18.87 -3.98
N LYS A 93 -13.15 18.49 -2.92
CA LYS A 93 -14.60 18.29 -2.96
C LYS A 93 -15.31 19.57 -2.54
N GLY A 94 -16.36 19.94 -3.26
CA GLY A 94 -17.23 21.07 -2.89
C GLY A 94 -16.63 22.46 -3.09
N VAL A 95 -15.54 22.58 -3.86
CA VAL A 95 -14.91 23.85 -4.24
C VAL A 95 -14.82 23.91 -5.75
N ALA A 96 -15.11 25.06 -6.35
CA ALA A 96 -15.01 25.21 -7.80
C ALA A 96 -13.54 25.25 -8.23
N LEU A 97 -13.20 24.59 -9.36
CA LEU A 97 -11.82 24.48 -9.83
C LEU A 97 -11.11 25.83 -10.02
N HIS A 98 -11.85 26.86 -10.40
CA HIS A 98 -11.31 28.20 -10.65
C HIS A 98 -11.05 29.02 -9.39
N GLU A 99 -11.48 28.54 -8.22
CA GLU A 99 -11.19 29.14 -6.91
C GLU A 99 -9.97 28.50 -6.25
N VAL A 100 -9.50 27.36 -6.78
CA VAL A 100 -8.39 26.61 -6.21
C VAL A 100 -7.07 27.34 -6.50
N MET A 101 -6.28 27.59 -5.46
CA MET A 101 -4.98 28.25 -5.56
C MET A 101 -3.82 27.25 -5.49
N CYS A 102 -2.68 27.62 -6.08
CA CYS A 102 -1.46 26.84 -5.98
C CYS A 102 -0.86 26.89 -4.56
N SER A 103 -0.04 25.91 -4.22
CA SER A 103 0.58 25.77 -2.89
C SER A 103 1.43 26.98 -2.49
N GLU A 104 2.06 27.65 -3.45
CA GLU A 104 2.77 28.92 -3.24
C GLU A 104 1.80 30.04 -2.89
N CYS A 105 0.76 30.27 -3.70
CA CYS A 105 -0.22 31.32 -3.45
C CYS A 105 -0.96 31.10 -2.13
N VAL A 106 -1.34 29.87 -1.80
CA VAL A 106 -1.96 29.56 -0.50
C VAL A 106 -1.03 29.93 0.66
N ARG A 107 0.27 29.62 0.54
CA ARG A 107 1.28 29.96 1.57
C ARG A 107 1.50 31.47 1.69
N THR A 108 1.51 32.21 0.59
CA THR A 108 1.67 33.67 0.63
C THR A 108 0.43 34.37 1.15
N THR A 109 -0.76 33.90 0.77
CA THR A 109 -2.02 34.59 1.02
C THR A 109 -2.59 34.28 2.41
N TYR A 110 -2.42 33.05 2.90
CA TYR A 110 -2.92 32.65 4.23
C TYR A 110 -1.82 32.38 5.26
N GLY A 111 -0.54 32.41 4.88
CA GLY A 111 0.59 32.26 5.80
C GLY A 111 0.45 31.08 6.78
N GLU A 112 0.77 31.36 8.04
CA GLU A 112 0.62 30.46 9.20
C GLU A 112 -0.83 30.33 9.71
N GLN A 113 -1.76 31.15 9.20
CA GLN A 113 -3.18 31.10 9.59
C GLN A 113 -4.01 30.14 8.75
N SER A 114 -3.42 29.52 7.72
CA SER A 114 -4.13 28.53 6.93
C SER A 114 -4.61 27.37 7.82
N ARG A 115 -5.82 26.87 7.57
CA ARG A 115 -6.34 25.64 8.18
C ARG A 115 -5.33 24.47 8.08
N TRP A 116 -4.49 24.48 7.05
CA TRP A 116 -3.43 23.51 6.84
C TRP A 116 -2.22 23.70 7.76
N ALA A 117 -1.86 24.93 8.13
CA ALA A 117 -0.83 25.21 9.13
C ALA A 117 -1.31 24.75 10.51
N GLN A 118 -2.55 25.08 10.88
CA GLN A 118 -3.19 24.60 12.11
C GLN A 118 -3.21 23.06 12.16
N ILE A 119 -3.72 22.39 11.12
CA ILE A 119 -3.75 20.91 11.08
C ILE A 119 -2.34 20.30 11.18
N LYS A 120 -1.33 20.90 10.55
CA LYS A 120 0.06 20.40 10.68
C LYS A 120 0.58 20.56 12.09
N GLU A 121 0.30 21.67 12.74
CA GLU A 121 0.72 21.94 14.11
C GLU A 121 0.00 21.02 15.10
N THR A 122 -1.32 20.82 14.94
CA THR A 122 -2.08 19.86 15.74
C THR A 122 -1.55 18.44 15.53
N LYS A 123 -1.31 18.00 14.29
CA LYS A 123 -0.74 16.68 14.01
C LYS A 123 0.70 16.53 14.51
N ALA A 124 1.51 17.58 14.45
CA ALA A 124 2.86 17.57 14.98
C ALA A 124 2.86 17.52 16.52
N ALA A 125 1.89 18.17 17.17
CA ALA A 125 1.66 18.07 18.61
C ALA A 125 1.14 16.68 19.00
N GLU A 126 0.14 16.14 18.30
CA GLU A 126 -0.38 14.77 18.48
C GLU A 126 0.73 13.72 18.28
N GLN A 127 1.60 13.90 17.28
CA GLN A 127 2.71 13.00 17.00
C GLN A 127 3.85 13.11 18.02
N LYS A 128 3.93 14.24 18.75
CA LYS A 128 4.83 14.46 19.90
C LYS A 128 4.22 14.03 21.23
N GLN A 129 2.93 13.74 21.30
CA GLN A 129 2.32 13.21 22.52
C GLN A 129 2.79 11.77 22.70
N GLU A 130 3.83 11.62 23.50
CA GLU A 130 4.31 10.35 24.01
C GLU A 130 3.42 9.94 25.17
N TRP A 131 2.75 8.80 25.03
CA TRP A 131 1.88 8.25 26.06
C TRP A 131 2.69 7.24 26.87
N GLU A 132 2.81 7.47 28.16
CA GLU A 132 3.43 6.53 29.07
C GLU A 132 2.54 5.29 29.23
N PHE A 133 3.17 4.11 29.26
CA PHE A 133 2.51 2.87 29.61
C PHE A 133 3.42 2.02 30.49
N THR A 134 2.81 1.15 31.29
CA THR A 134 3.53 0.16 32.10
C THR A 134 3.46 -1.21 31.42
N CYS A 135 4.61 -1.86 31.30
CA CYS A 135 4.68 -3.22 30.79
C CYS A 135 4.04 -4.18 31.80
N GLU A 136 3.04 -4.95 31.39
CA GLU A 136 2.27 -5.81 32.30
C GLU A 136 3.11 -6.94 32.94
N GLU A 137 4.12 -7.45 32.22
CA GLU A 137 4.92 -8.59 32.71
C GLU A 137 6.05 -8.20 33.67
N CYS A 138 6.59 -6.97 33.57
CA CYS A 138 7.77 -6.57 34.35
C CYS A 138 7.62 -5.24 35.09
N GLY A 139 6.52 -4.52 34.89
CA GLY A 139 6.22 -3.24 35.54
C GLY A 139 7.07 -2.06 35.05
N ARG A 140 7.91 -2.22 34.02
CA ARG A 140 8.72 -1.12 33.49
C ARG A 140 7.88 -0.12 32.70
N GLU A 141 8.12 1.16 32.93
CA GLU A 141 7.57 2.28 32.16
C GLU A 141 8.26 2.43 30.78
N ASP A 142 7.47 2.65 29.74
CA ASP A 142 7.94 2.92 28.37
C ASP A 142 6.90 3.81 27.64
N TYR A 143 7.19 4.23 26.41
CA TYR A 143 6.42 5.27 25.72
C TYR A 143 5.80 4.80 24.40
N LEU A 144 4.55 5.21 24.15
CA LEU A 144 3.80 5.00 22.90
C LEU A 144 3.65 6.29 22.12
N LYS A 145 3.62 6.16 20.79
CA LYS A 145 3.30 7.27 19.86
C LYS A 145 1.80 7.45 19.63
N PHE A 146 0.99 6.68 20.34
CA PHE A 146 -0.46 6.66 20.21
C PHE A 146 -1.06 6.35 21.58
N PRO A 147 -2.30 6.81 21.85
CA PRO A 147 -2.96 6.53 23.12
C PRO A 147 -3.14 5.02 23.32
N PRO A 148 -2.75 4.47 24.49
CA PRO A 148 -2.99 3.06 24.79
C PRO A 148 -4.50 2.79 24.78
N LYS A 149 -4.89 1.69 24.14
CA LYS A 149 -6.27 1.22 24.14
C LYS A 149 -6.50 0.44 25.43
N PRO A 150 -7.64 0.62 26.10
CA PRO A 150 -7.91 -0.04 27.39
C PRO A 150 -8.07 -1.57 27.28
N ASP A 151 -8.38 -2.08 26.09
CA ASP A 151 -8.67 -3.50 25.84
C ASP A 151 -7.45 -4.30 25.35
N ARG A 152 -6.23 -3.80 25.63
CA ARG A 152 -4.99 -4.36 25.08
C ARG A 152 -3.88 -4.35 26.11
N ASP A 153 -3.17 -5.48 26.16
CA ASP A 153 -2.03 -5.70 27.03
C ASP A 153 -0.75 -5.24 26.32
N TYR A 154 0.03 -4.36 26.95
CA TYR A 154 1.23 -3.75 26.35
C TYR A 154 2.50 -4.34 26.96
N LEU A 155 3.44 -4.74 26.09
CA LEU A 155 4.70 -5.38 26.46
C LEU A 155 5.91 -4.64 25.91
N CYS A 156 6.95 -4.53 26.74
CA CYS A 156 8.27 -4.01 26.34
C CYS A 156 9.05 -5.04 25.50
N VAL A 157 10.08 -4.57 24.78
CA VAL A 157 10.93 -5.41 23.90
C VAL A 157 11.52 -6.62 24.60
N ARG A 158 11.97 -6.44 25.85
CA ARG A 158 12.66 -7.52 26.57
C ARG A 158 11.71 -8.64 26.92
N CYS A 159 10.58 -8.32 27.55
CA CYS A 159 9.57 -9.32 27.92
C CYS A 159 8.97 -10.01 26.71
N PHE A 160 8.83 -9.29 25.58
CA PHE A 160 8.38 -9.91 24.34
C PHE A 160 9.40 -10.95 23.83
N ASN A 161 10.68 -10.57 23.72
CA ASN A 161 11.72 -11.44 23.19
C ASN A 161 12.01 -12.66 24.11
N GLU A 162 11.86 -12.50 25.43
CA GLU A 162 12.00 -13.61 26.40
C GLU A 162 10.91 -14.69 26.21
N GLN A 163 9.73 -14.33 25.66
CA GLN A 163 8.67 -15.28 25.31
C GLN A 163 8.86 -15.98 23.95
N GLU A 164 9.86 -15.58 23.14
CA GLU A 164 10.09 -16.13 21.78
C GLU A 164 10.90 -17.46 21.76
N ALA A 165 11.30 -18.00 22.91
CA ALA A 165 11.91 -19.33 22.97
C ALA A 165 10.85 -20.44 23.23
N PRO A 166 10.75 -21.50 22.42
CA PRO A 166 10.24 -21.52 21.04
C PRO A 166 8.93 -22.34 20.92
N SER A 167 7.91 -21.82 20.24
CA SER A 167 7.02 -22.57 19.31
C SER A 167 6.22 -21.59 18.46
N ARG A 168 5.96 -21.93 17.19
CA ARG A 168 5.26 -21.07 16.22
C ARG A 168 3.77 -20.88 16.57
N GLU A 169 3.20 -21.80 17.34
CA GLU A 169 1.84 -21.71 17.92
C GLU A 169 1.74 -20.67 19.04
N ARG A 170 2.82 -20.44 19.82
CA ARG A 170 2.85 -19.42 20.89
C ARG A 170 2.91 -17.98 20.40
N LEU A 171 3.19 -17.77 19.12
CA LEU A 171 3.19 -16.46 18.45
C LEU A 171 1.80 -16.06 17.94
N GLN A 172 0.82 -16.96 18.02
CA GLN A 172 -0.56 -16.68 17.62
C GLN A 172 -1.18 -15.66 18.61
N GLY A 173 -1.77 -14.57 18.09
CA GLY A 173 -2.42 -13.53 18.90
C GLY A 173 -1.54 -12.33 19.33
N LYS A 174 -0.26 -12.26 18.94
CA LYS A 174 0.65 -11.14 19.30
C LYS A 174 1.05 -10.29 18.10
N GLN A 175 0.90 -8.96 18.21
CA GLN A 175 1.22 -8.01 17.14
C GLN A 175 2.24 -6.96 17.57
N ARG A 176 3.28 -6.75 16.75
CA ARG A 176 4.21 -5.63 16.89
C ARG A 176 3.56 -4.35 16.36
N VAL A 177 3.40 -3.35 17.23
CA VAL A 177 2.76 -2.06 16.91
C VAL A 177 3.75 -0.90 16.86
N GLY A 178 4.97 -1.09 17.35
CA GLY A 178 6.00 -0.06 17.34
C GLY A 178 7.42 -0.60 17.21
N ARG A 179 8.41 0.31 17.19
CA ARG A 179 9.84 -0.06 17.13
C ARG A 179 10.24 -0.91 18.35
N ALA A 180 9.53 -0.78 19.46
CA ALA A 180 9.82 -1.42 20.74
C ALA A 180 8.59 -1.95 21.51
N VAL A 181 7.41 -1.96 20.88
CA VAL A 181 6.12 -2.14 21.59
C VAL A 181 5.33 -3.28 20.95
N TYR A 182 4.82 -4.16 21.81
CA TYR A 182 4.05 -5.34 21.42
C TYR A 182 2.71 -5.39 22.16
N ILE A 183 1.69 -5.90 21.47
CA ILE A 183 0.33 -6.02 22.00
C ILE A 183 -0.14 -7.48 21.92
N ARG A 184 -0.80 -7.97 22.98
CA ARG A 184 -1.66 -9.16 22.90
C ARG A 184 -3.07 -8.69 22.54
N THR A 185 -3.58 -9.12 21.39
CA THR A 185 -5.01 -9.01 21.12
C THR A 185 -5.66 -10.21 21.76
N LYS A 186 -6.47 -10.03 22.81
CA LYS A 186 -7.36 -11.10 23.27
C LYS A 186 -8.25 -11.47 22.09
N ASP A 187 -8.24 -12.73 21.70
CA ASP A 187 -9.11 -13.22 20.63
C ASP A 187 -10.56 -12.91 21.03
N GLU A 188 -11.28 -12.17 20.18
CA GLU A 188 -12.75 -12.02 20.25
C GLU A 188 -13.41 -13.35 19.83
N ASP A 189 -13.14 -14.42 20.58
CA ASP A 189 -13.79 -15.72 20.45
C ASP A 189 -14.37 -16.12 21.81
N SER A 190 -15.39 -15.39 22.25
CA SER A 190 -16.34 -15.81 23.29
C SER A 190 -17.58 -14.92 23.22
N GLU A 191 -18.49 -15.23 22.29
CA GLU A 191 -19.95 -15.29 22.48
C GLU A 191 -20.64 -15.89 21.25
#